data_AF-A0AA88UKR2-F1
#
_entry.id   AF-A0AA88UKR2-F1
#
_cell.length_a   1.000
_cell.length_b   1.000
_cell.length_c   1.000
_cell.angle_alpha   90.00
_cell.angle_beta   90.00
_cell.angle_gamma   90.00
#
_symmetry.space_group_name_H-M   'P 1'
#
loop_
_entity.id
_entity.type
_entity.pdbx_description
1 polymer ?
#
loop_
_entity_poly.entity_id
_entity_poly.type
_entity_poly.pdbx_seq_one_letter_code
_entity_poly.pdbx_strand_id
1 'polypeptide(L)'
;MTSAGTKPSMPPPVAKKVRHEMEMFGDVRIDDYYWLRDDSRSDPEVLSYLHQENAYTDSVMSGETGTSWIDTFFPEPAFTLLLQEWGDPRKEEYYFYMKSYSPVDNIAARKYPVILVTAGLN
;
A
#
# COMPACT_ATOMS: atom_id res chain seq x y z
N MET A 1 4.95 -1.16 35.43
CA MET A 1 5.77 -2.35 35.11
C MET A 1 6.05 -2.29 33.62
N THR A 2 7.28 -1.95 33.24
CA THR A 2 7.68 -1.78 31.84
C THR A 2 7.82 -3.17 31.23
N SER A 3 6.93 -3.54 30.31
CA SER A 3 7.04 -4.79 29.55
C SER A 3 8.31 -4.71 28.69
N ALA A 4 9.27 -5.58 28.96
CA ALA A 4 10.45 -5.74 28.12
C ALA A 4 9.98 -6.31 26.77
N GLY A 5 10.18 -5.55 25.69
CA GLY A 5 9.78 -5.95 24.34
C GLY A 5 10.35 -7.31 23.98
N THR A 6 9.46 -8.24 23.62
CA THR A 6 9.83 -9.55 23.08
C THR A 6 10.70 -9.33 21.85
N LYS A 7 11.95 -9.81 21.88
CA LYS A 7 12.83 -9.76 20.71
C LYS A 7 12.22 -10.64 19.59
N PRO A 8 12.21 -10.17 18.33
CA PRO A 8 11.71 -10.97 17.23
C PRO A 8 12.55 -12.24 17.07
N SER A 9 11.88 -13.36 16.80
CA SER A 9 12.51 -14.68 16.70
C SER A 9 13.35 -14.86 15.43
N MET A 10 13.22 -13.98 14.43
CA MET A 10 13.99 -14.02 13.19
C MET A 10 14.71 -12.70 12.93
N PRO A 11 15.93 -12.71 12.35
CA PRO A 11 16.60 -11.48 11.94
C PRO A 11 15.85 -10.83 10.75
N PRO A 12 15.91 -9.50 10.62
CA PRO A 12 15.33 -8.82 9.46
C PRO A 12 16.02 -9.28 8.18
N PRO A 13 15.27 -9.56 7.10
CA PRO A 13 15.86 -9.85 5.81
C PRO A 13 16.59 -8.61 5.30
N VAL A 14 17.69 -8.83 4.57
CA VAL A 14 18.51 -7.75 4.02
C VAL A 14 18.41 -7.82 2.51
N ALA A 15 17.84 -6.79 1.89
CA ALA A 15 17.78 -6.67 0.44
C ALA A 15 19.19 -6.66 -0.17
N LYS A 16 19.38 -7.40 -1.26
CA LYS A 16 20.60 -7.29 -2.06
C LYS A 16 20.71 -5.89 -2.65
N LYS A 17 21.94 -5.43 -2.84
CA LYS A 17 22.25 -4.18 -3.53
C LYS A 17 22.72 -4.51 -4.93
N VAL A 18 21.97 -4.07 -5.93
CA VAL A 18 22.28 -4.20 -7.35
C VAL A 18 22.32 -2.79 -7.91
N ARG A 19 23.53 -2.27 -8.16
CA ARG A 19 23.72 -0.92 -8.69
C ARG A 19 22.90 -0.74 -9.98
N HIS A 20 21.94 0.16 -9.96
CA HIS A 20 21.18 0.58 -11.12
C HIS A 20 21.25 2.09 -11.25
N GLU A 21 21.59 2.58 -12.44
CA GLU A 21 21.68 4.01 -12.73
C GLU A 21 20.40 4.47 -13.43
N MET A 22 19.81 5.54 -12.90
CA MET A 22 18.64 6.20 -13.48
C MET A 22 19.04 7.62 -13.87
N GLU A 23 18.87 7.94 -15.14
CA GLU A 23 19.05 9.29 -15.64
C GLU A 23 17.70 9.97 -15.84
N MET A 24 17.52 11.14 -15.25
CA MET A 24 16.30 11.93 -15.43
C MET A 24 16.63 13.42 -15.38
N PHE A 25 16.18 14.15 -16.41
CA PHE A 25 16.41 15.59 -16.56
C PHE A 25 17.89 16.02 -16.50
N GLY A 26 18.81 15.15 -16.95
CA GLY A 26 20.26 15.40 -16.94
C GLY A 26 20.96 15.10 -15.61
N ASP A 27 20.23 14.64 -14.59
CA ASP A 27 20.81 14.13 -13.34
C ASP A 27 20.87 12.61 -13.36
N VAL A 28 22.01 12.05 -12.93
CA VAL A 28 22.19 10.60 -12.74
C VAL A 28 22.07 10.27 -11.25
N ARG A 29 21.14 9.36 -10.92
CA ARG A 29 20.96 8.81 -9.57
C ARG A 29 21.24 7.31 -9.58
N ILE A 30 21.82 6.80 -8.49
CA ILE A 30 22.04 5.37 -8.29
C ILE A 30 20.99 4.87 -7.33
N ASP A 31 20.24 3.85 -7.76
CA ASP A 31 19.29 3.12 -6.93
C ASP A 31 19.73 1.65 -6.85
N ASP A 32 20.34 1.28 -5.73
CA ASP A 32 20.81 -0.08 -5.49
C ASP A 32 19.66 -1.10 -5.30
N TYR A 33 18.41 -0.64 -5.17
CA TYR A 33 17.24 -1.47 -4.89
C TYR A 33 16.22 -1.46 -6.02
N TYR A 34 16.56 -0.90 -7.18
CA TYR A 34 15.68 -0.84 -8.34
C TYR A 34 15.15 -2.22 -8.77
N TRP A 35 15.89 -3.29 -8.49
CA TRP A 35 15.51 -4.67 -8.78
C TRP A 35 14.23 -5.14 -8.06
N LEU A 36 13.79 -4.46 -6.99
CA LEU A 36 12.51 -4.74 -6.31
C LEU A 36 11.29 -4.25 -7.12
N ARG A 37 11.51 -3.40 -8.12
CA ARG A 37 10.44 -2.91 -8.99
C ARG A 37 10.15 -3.94 -10.07
N ASP A 38 9.03 -4.63 -9.91
CA ASP A 38 8.48 -5.52 -10.93
C ASP A 38 7.00 -5.18 -11.20
N ASP A 39 6.75 -4.51 -12.31
CA ASP A 39 5.39 -4.12 -12.74
C ASP A 39 4.55 -5.35 -13.13
N SER A 40 5.17 -6.49 -13.48
CA SER A 40 4.48 -7.75 -13.77
C SER A 40 4.01 -8.49 -12.52
N ARG A 41 4.62 -8.18 -11.36
CA ARG A 41 4.36 -8.79 -10.04
C ARG A 41 4.53 -10.32 -10.04
N SER A 42 5.50 -10.82 -10.79
CA SER A 42 5.72 -12.24 -11.01
C SER A 42 7.19 -12.67 -10.88
N ASP A 43 8.13 -11.73 -10.72
CA ASP A 43 9.54 -12.03 -10.55
C ASP A 43 9.76 -12.90 -9.29
N PRO A 44 10.33 -14.11 -9.44
CA PRO A 44 10.48 -15.05 -8.34
C PRO A 44 11.46 -14.56 -7.26
N GLU A 45 12.43 -13.72 -7.62
CA GLU A 45 13.40 -13.15 -6.68
C GLU A 45 12.76 -12.05 -5.83
N VAL A 46 11.96 -11.18 -6.46
CA VAL A 46 11.17 -10.16 -5.76
C VAL A 46 10.17 -10.84 -4.81
N LEU A 47 9.42 -11.84 -5.30
CA LEU A 47 8.48 -12.59 -4.48
C LEU A 47 9.16 -13.32 -3.33
N SER A 48 10.31 -13.95 -3.57
CA SER A 48 11.09 -14.61 -2.52
C SER A 48 11.51 -13.65 -1.41
N TYR A 49 11.93 -12.43 -1.76
CA TYR A 49 12.27 -11.40 -0.79
C TYR A 49 11.04 -10.92 0.00
N LEU A 50 9.93 -10.67 -0.68
CA LEU A 50 8.67 -10.27 -0.04
C LEU A 50 8.14 -11.34 0.92
N HIS A 51 8.30 -12.63 0.60
CA HIS A 51 7.95 -13.71 1.53
C HIS A 51 8.82 -13.71 2.79
N GLN A 52 10.11 -13.36 2.68
CA GLN A 52 10.98 -13.21 3.84
C GLN A 52 10.58 -12.02 4.72
N GLU A 53 10.23 -10.88 4.10
CA GLU A 53 9.72 -9.69 4.81
C GLU A 53 8.39 -9.98 5.53
N ASN A 54 7.47 -10.69 4.88
CA ASN A 54 6.21 -11.11 5.50
C ASN A 54 6.47 -12.04 6.68
N ALA A 55 7.36 -13.05 6.53
CA ALA A 55 7.68 -13.97 7.61
C ALA A 55 8.36 -13.27 8.80
N TYR A 56 9.22 -12.28 8.52
CA TYR A 56 9.81 -11.44 9.56
C TYR A 56 8.74 -10.60 10.27
N THR A 57 7.84 -9.96 9.51
CA THR A 57 6.71 -9.19 10.03
C THR A 57 5.83 -10.06 10.92
N ASP A 58 5.46 -11.26 10.47
CA ASP A 58 4.69 -12.23 11.26
C ASP A 58 5.42 -12.59 12.56
N SER A 59 6.75 -12.74 12.53
CA SER A 59 7.53 -13.03 13.73
C SER A 59 7.55 -11.87 14.73
N VAL A 60 7.66 -10.63 14.26
CA VAL A 60 7.64 -9.41 15.08
C VAL A 60 6.24 -9.18 15.67
N MET A 61 5.22 -9.35 14.83
CA MET A 61 3.82 -9.12 15.18
C MET A 61 3.18 -10.32 15.90
N SER A 62 3.86 -11.47 16.00
CA SER A 62 3.32 -12.69 16.64
C SER A 62 2.88 -12.49 18.09
N GLY A 63 3.50 -11.55 18.82
CA GLY A 63 3.10 -11.17 20.18
C GLY A 63 1.87 -10.27 20.26
N GLU A 64 1.49 -9.67 19.14
CA GLU A 64 0.31 -8.83 18.95
C GLU A 64 -0.58 -9.54 17.93
N THR A 65 -1.32 -10.57 18.37
CA THR A 65 -2.23 -11.37 17.54
C THR A 65 -2.80 -10.53 16.40
N GLY A 66 -2.31 -10.72 15.16
CA GLY A 66 -2.52 -9.79 14.04
C GLY A 66 -3.98 -9.58 13.64
N THR A 67 -4.88 -10.37 14.21
CA THR A 67 -6.33 -10.20 14.15
C THR A 67 -6.85 -9.23 15.22
N SER A 68 -6.29 -9.23 16.44
CA SER A 68 -6.81 -8.47 17.60
C SER A 68 -6.96 -6.96 17.35
N TRP A 69 -5.94 -6.26 16.86
CA TRP A 69 -6.01 -4.80 16.70
C TRP A 69 -6.81 -4.38 15.46
N ILE A 70 -6.70 -5.12 14.37
CA ILE A 70 -7.49 -4.88 13.16
C ILE A 70 -8.97 -5.16 13.44
N ASP A 71 -9.28 -6.26 14.13
CA ASP A 71 -10.65 -6.58 14.59
C ASP A 71 -11.16 -5.54 15.61
N THR A 72 -10.27 -4.94 16.40
CA THR A 72 -10.61 -3.88 17.37
C THR A 72 -10.83 -2.52 16.71
N PHE A 73 -9.98 -2.11 15.75
CA PHE A 73 -10.00 -0.78 15.13
C PHE A 73 -10.85 -0.72 13.85
N PHE A 74 -10.93 -1.83 13.12
CA PHE A 74 -11.82 -2.04 11.98
C PHE A 74 -12.78 -3.18 12.29
N PRO A 75 -13.62 -3.04 13.33
CA PRO A 75 -14.61 -4.06 13.60
C PRO A 75 -15.52 -4.16 12.37
N GLU A 76 -15.88 -5.39 11.98
CA GLU A 76 -16.91 -5.72 10.98
C GLU A 76 -18.08 -4.70 10.88
N PRO A 77 -18.64 -4.16 11.98
CA PRO A 77 -19.64 -3.09 11.91
C PRO A 77 -19.19 -1.80 11.19
N ALA A 78 -17.93 -1.36 11.26
CA ALA A 78 -17.46 -0.17 10.54
C ALA A 78 -17.49 -0.38 9.02
N PHE A 79 -17.08 -1.57 8.56
CA PHE A 79 -17.20 -1.96 7.16
C PHE A 79 -18.66 -2.09 6.75
N THR A 80 -19.50 -2.70 7.60
CA THR A 80 -20.94 -2.83 7.39
C THR A 80 -21.66 -1.48 7.32
N LEU A 81 -21.30 -0.50 8.16
CA LEU A 81 -21.87 0.86 8.13
C LEU A 81 -21.58 1.55 6.80
N LEU A 82 -20.34 1.44 6.30
CA LEU A 82 -19.98 1.98 4.99
C LEU A 82 -20.76 1.29 3.85
N LEU A 83 -20.92 -0.04 3.93
CA LEU A 83 -21.73 -0.81 2.97
C LEU A 83 -23.22 -0.47 3.03
N GLN A 84 -23.75 -0.14 4.21
CA GLN A 84 -25.15 0.25 4.37
C GLN A 84 -25.41 1.65 3.82
N GLU A 85 -24.47 2.58 4.02
CA GLU A 85 -24.59 3.97 3.55
C GLU A 85 -24.33 4.10 2.03
N TRP A 86 -23.33 3.38 1.50
CA TRP A 86 -22.87 3.56 0.12
C TRP A 86 -23.06 2.35 -0.79
N GLY A 87 -23.37 1.18 -0.21
CA GLY A 87 -23.48 -0.08 -0.93
C GLY A 87 -22.16 -0.85 -1.05
N ASP A 88 -22.24 -2.09 -1.54
CA ASP A 88 -21.07 -2.95 -1.75
C ASP A 88 -20.46 -2.74 -3.15
N PRO A 89 -19.27 -2.12 -3.27
CA PRO A 89 -18.65 -1.86 -4.57
C PRO A 89 -18.26 -3.13 -5.33
N ARG A 90 -18.30 -4.31 -4.69
CA ARG A 90 -18.13 -5.60 -5.36
C ARG A 90 -19.36 -6.02 -6.14
N LYS A 91 -20.52 -5.38 -5.92
CA LYS A 91 -21.73 -5.53 -6.72
C LYS A 91 -21.81 -4.41 -7.75
N GLU A 92 -22.17 -4.79 -8.96
CA GLU A 92 -22.17 -3.93 -10.14
C GLU A 92 -23.02 -2.66 -9.97
N GLU A 93 -24.20 -2.79 -9.35
CA GLU A 93 -25.13 -1.68 -9.11
C GLU A 93 -24.50 -0.56 -8.27
N TYR A 94 -23.85 -0.90 -7.16
CA TYR A 94 -23.23 0.07 -6.26
C TYR A 94 -21.91 0.57 -6.84
N TYR A 95 -21.15 -0.28 -7.54
CA TYR A 95 -19.96 0.14 -8.26
C TYR A 95 -20.28 1.29 -9.24
N PHE A 96 -21.31 1.13 -10.07
CA PHE A 96 -21.68 2.17 -11.04
C PHE A 96 -22.30 3.40 -10.38
N TYR A 97 -23.09 3.23 -9.32
CA TYR A 97 -23.55 4.35 -8.52
C TYR A 97 -22.37 5.16 -7.96
N MET A 98 -21.38 4.47 -7.37
CA MET A 98 -20.18 5.11 -6.81
C MET A 98 -19.34 5.80 -7.88
N LYS A 99 -19.15 5.12 -9.01
CA LYS A 99 -18.42 5.67 -10.15
C LYS A 99 -19.10 6.91 -10.72
N SER A 100 -20.44 6.99 -10.72
CA SER A 100 -21.19 8.13 -11.28
C SER A 100 -20.96 9.46 -10.56
N TYR A 101 -20.60 9.44 -9.27
CA TYR A 101 -20.32 10.66 -8.49
C TYR A 101 -18.83 10.95 -8.33
N SER A 102 -17.93 10.05 -8.75
CA SER A 102 -16.48 10.22 -8.58
C SER A 102 -15.99 11.51 -9.25
N PRO A 103 -15.44 12.47 -8.47
CA PRO A 103 -14.96 13.73 -9.02
C PRO A 103 -13.68 13.57 -9.84
N VAL A 104 -12.98 12.44 -9.71
CA VAL A 104 -11.74 12.13 -10.42
C VAL A 104 -12.03 11.42 -11.74
N ASP A 105 -12.92 10.42 -11.72
CA ASP A 105 -13.22 9.62 -12.91
C ASP A 105 -14.16 10.33 -13.90
N ASN A 106 -14.99 11.26 -13.42
CA ASN A 106 -15.95 11.99 -14.26
C ASN A 106 -15.46 13.39 -14.69
N ILE A 107 -14.14 13.59 -14.75
CA ILE A 107 -13.55 14.81 -15.31
C ILE A 107 -13.74 14.79 -16.83
N ALA A 108 -14.32 15.85 -17.37
CA ALA A 108 -14.55 16.02 -18.80
C ALA A 108 -14.00 17.36 -19.28
N ALA A 109 -13.74 17.48 -20.58
CA ALA A 109 -13.33 18.76 -21.16
C ALA A 109 -14.49 19.78 -21.07
N ARG A 110 -14.43 20.67 -20.07
CA ARG A 110 -15.39 21.76 -19.84
C ARG A 110 -14.69 22.97 -19.25
N LYS A 111 -15.36 24.13 -19.28
CA LYS A 111 -14.83 25.37 -18.70
C LYS A 111 -14.99 25.35 -17.17
N TYR A 112 -13.94 24.91 -16.46
CA TYR A 112 -13.87 24.95 -15.00
C TYR A 112 -13.47 26.34 -14.50
N PRO A 113 -13.83 26.72 -13.26
CA PRO A 113 -13.27 27.92 -12.63
C PRO A 113 -11.75 27.79 -12.49
N VAL A 114 -11.05 28.93 -12.48
CA VAL A 114 -9.61 28.95 -12.25
C VAL A 114 -9.33 28.44 -10.83
N ILE A 115 -8.50 27.41 -10.72
CA ILE A 115 -8.06 26.84 -9.45
C ILE A 115 -6.53 26.88 -9.38
N LEU A 116 -5.99 27.15 -8.19
CA LEU A 116 -4.56 27.02 -7.92
C LEU A 116 -4.29 25.55 -7.54
N VAL A 117 -3.39 24.89 -8.26
CA VAL A 117 -2.96 23.52 -7.98
C VAL A 117 -1.47 23.52 -7.72
N THR A 118 -1.05 23.08 -6.54
CA THR A 118 0.35 22.89 -6.15
C THR A 118 0.62 21.41 -5.94
N ALA A 119 1.71 20.88 -6.48
CA ALA A 119 2.16 19.51 -6.25
C ALA A 119 3.58 19.52 -5.68
N GLY A 120 3.88 18.58 -4.79
CA GLY A 120 5.23 18.30 -4.28
C GLY A 120 5.74 16.98 -4.83
N LEU A 121 7.02 16.92 -5.16
CA LEU A 121 7.74 15.68 -5.45
C LEU A 121 8.31 15.14 -4.13
N ASN A 122 8.02 13.87 -3.84
CA ASN A 122 8.71 13.09 -2.81
C ASN A 122 9.95 12.43 -3.41
#